data_AF-A0A7L3BHT3-F1
#
_entry.id   AF-A0A7L3BHT3-F1
#
_cell.length_a   1.000
_cell.length_b   1.000
_cell.length_c   1.000
_cell.angle_alpha   90.00
_cell.angle_beta   90.00
_cell.angle_gamma   90.00
#
_symmetry.space_group_name_H-M   'P 1'
#
loop_
_entity.id
_entity.type
_entity.pdbx_description
1 polymer ?
#
loop_
_entity_poly.entity_id
_entity_poly.type
_entity_poly.pdbx_seq_one_letter_code
_entity_poly.pdbx_strand_id
1 'polypeptide(L)'
;AVTGQVALDQHVRELTVRDGDGVTFQCSMSGGSMSSYYMFWYRQGPRGTLDWVYKEGDAYGEGFKDRFKGSLDSSQNRFTL
;
A
#
# COMPACT_ATOMS: atom_id res chain seq x y z
N ALA A 1 -30.31 -3.87 5.25
CA ALA A 1 -29.26 -4.45 4.40
C ALA A 1 -28.06 -3.52 4.45
N VAL A 2 -26.87 -3.99 4.81
CA VAL A 2 -25.67 -3.15 4.78
C VAL A 2 -25.27 -2.99 3.32
N THR A 3 -25.50 -1.80 2.76
CA THR A 3 -25.00 -1.43 1.43
C THR A 3 -23.49 -1.23 1.49
N GLY A 4 -22.74 -2.14 0.86
CA GLY A 4 -21.35 -1.92 0.39
C GLY A 4 -20.28 -1.72 1.46
N GLN A 5 -19.66 -2.80 1.94
CA GLN A 5 -18.42 -2.69 2.72
C GLN A 5 -17.24 -2.49 1.75
N VAL A 6 -16.58 -1.33 1.81
CA VAL A 6 -15.29 -1.11 1.15
C VAL A 6 -14.26 -1.97 1.87
N ALA A 7 -13.52 -2.79 1.11
CA ALA A 7 -12.48 -3.65 1.67
C ALA A 7 -11.18 -3.48 0.91
N LEU A 8 -10.08 -3.40 1.66
CA LEU A 8 -8.71 -3.41 1.14
C LEU A 8 -8.10 -4.79 1.37
N ASP A 9 -7.50 -5.35 0.34
CA ASP A 9 -6.78 -6.61 0.42
C ASP A 9 -5.34 -6.44 -0.08
N GLN A 10 -4.39 -6.81 0.76
CA GLN A 10 -2.97 -6.92 0.40
C GLN A 10 -2.71 -8.35 -0.08
N HIS A 11 -2.27 -8.49 -1.33
CA HIS A 11 -2.23 -9.81 -2.01
C HIS A 11 -1.13 -10.71 -1.44
N VAL A 12 0.08 -10.18 -1.31
CA VAL A 12 1.23 -10.91 -0.74
C VAL A 12 1.35 -10.57 0.74
N ARG A 13 1.06 -11.53 1.60
CA ARG A 13 1.11 -11.37 3.07
C ARG A 13 2.46 -11.77 3.66
N GLU A 14 3.19 -12.64 2.97
CA GLU A 14 4.50 -13.11 3.39
C GLU A 14 5.36 -13.35 2.15
N LEU A 15 6.61 -12.93 2.21
CA LEU A 15 7.59 -13.10 1.15
C LEU A 15 8.97 -13.29 1.77
N THR A 16 9.71 -14.29 1.32
CA THR A 16 11.12 -14.47 1.68
C THR A 16 11.95 -14.12 0.46
N VAL A 17 12.83 -13.13 0.61
CA VAL A 17 13.71 -12.65 -0.46
C VAL A 17 15.15 -12.55 0.03
N ARG A 18 16.10 -12.33 -0.89
CA ARG A 18 17.49 -12.05 -0.53
C ARG A 18 17.67 -10.55 -0.32
N ASP A 19 18.65 -10.20 0.50
CA ASP A 19 19.01 -8.80 0.70
C ASP A 19 19.42 -8.14 -0.62
N GLY A 20 18.81 -7.00 -0.91
CA GLY A 20 19.02 -6.25 -2.16
C GLY A 20 18.06 -6.59 -3.30
N ASP A 21 17.28 -7.68 -3.18
CA ASP A 21 16.23 -7.97 -4.15
C ASP A 21 15.10 -6.94 -4.04
N GLY A 22 14.63 -6.46 -5.20
CA GLY A 22 13.42 -5.65 -5.27
C GLY A 22 12.18 -6.49 -5.02
N VAL A 23 11.25 -5.98 -4.22
CA VAL A 23 9.95 -6.59 -3.98
C VAL A 23 8.86 -5.59 -4.30
N THR A 24 7.69 -6.08 -4.70
CA THR A 24 6.52 -5.23 -4.94
C THR A 24 5.35 -5.73 -4.13
N PHE A 25 4.81 -4.87 -3.28
CA PHE A 25 3.56 -5.14 -2.59
C PHE A 25 2.40 -4.60 -3.42
N GLN A 26 1.27 -5.30 -3.41
CA GLN A 26 0.06 -4.90 -4.11
C GLN A 26 -1.13 -4.90 -3.15
N CYS A 27 -1.88 -3.80 -3.18
CA CYS A 27 -3.16 -3.64 -2.52
C CYS A 27 -4.26 -3.46 -3.56
N SER A 28 -5.42 -4.09 -3.35
CA SER A 28 -6.62 -3.90 -4.15
C SER A 28 -7.82 -3.49 -3.31
N MET A 29 -8.78 -2.79 -3.93
CA MET A 29 -10.02 -2.35 -3.27
C MET A 29 -11.25 -2.99 -3.92
N SER A 30 -12.14 -3.52 -3.10
CA SER A 30 -13.48 -3.97 -3.50
C SER A 30 -14.55 -3.12 -2.83
N GLY A 31 -15.74 -3.04 -3.45
CA GLY A 31 -16.87 -2.27 -2.92
C GLY A 31 -16.74 -0.75 -3.06
N GLY A 32 -15.73 -0.25 -3.77
CA GLY A 32 -15.49 1.19 -3.99
C GLY A 32 -14.46 1.45 -5.09
N SER A 33 -14.07 2.71 -5.26
CA SER A 33 -12.97 3.11 -6.14
C SER A 33 -11.88 3.82 -5.35
N MET A 34 -10.63 3.45 -5.59
CA MET A 34 -9.48 4.09 -4.96
C MET A 34 -9.35 5.57 -5.34
N SER A 35 -9.88 6.02 -6.49
CA SER A 35 -9.84 7.44 -6.84
C SER A 35 -10.68 8.33 -5.91
N SER A 36 -11.55 7.73 -5.10
CA SER A 36 -12.37 8.44 -4.11
C SER A 36 -11.68 8.60 -2.75
N TYR A 37 -10.46 8.09 -2.58
CA TYR A 37 -9.75 8.06 -1.30
C TYR A 37 -8.27 8.43 -1.48
N TYR A 38 -7.66 8.95 -0.42
CA TYR A 38 -6.20 9.03 -0.36
C TYR A 38 -5.64 7.66 0.03
N MET A 39 -4.75 7.13 -0.80
CA MET A 39 -4.12 5.84 -0.56
C MET A 39 -2.75 5.98 0.13
N PHE A 40 -2.51 5.11 1.11
CA PHE A 40 -1.30 5.10 1.93
C PHE A 40 -0.77 3.68 2.13
N TRP A 41 0.55 3.55 2.20
CA TRP A 41 1.24 2.38 2.70
C TRP A 41 1.83 2.67 4.08
N TYR A 42 1.64 1.73 4.99
CA TYR A 42 2.22 1.73 6.33
C TYR A 42 3.06 0.47 6.53
N ARG A 43 4.13 0.58 7.30
CA ARG A 43 4.83 -0.57 7.87
C ARG A 43 4.50 -0.64 9.35
N GLN A 44 4.28 -1.86 9.84
CA GLN A 44 4.16 -2.10 11.27
C GLN A 44 5.48 -2.66 11.79
N GLY A 45 6.10 -1.96 12.74
CA GLY A 45 7.32 -2.43 13.39
C GLY A 45 7.06 -3.57 14.39
N PRO A 46 8.11 -4.23 14.90
CA PRO A 46 7.98 -5.34 15.86
C PRO A 46 7.22 -5.00 17.15
N ARG A 47 7.12 -3.70 17.49
CA ARG A 47 6.41 -3.18 18.68
C ARG A 47 5.01 -2.66 18.35
N GLY A 48 4.51 -2.90 17.14
CA GLY A 48 3.17 -2.49 16.71
C GLY A 48 3.05 -1.03 16.26
N THR A 49 4.14 -0.25 16.29
CA THR A 49 4.16 1.13 15.79
C THR A 49 3.93 1.14 14.27
N LEU A 50 3.05 2.03 13.82
CA LEU A 50 2.78 2.24 12.40
C LEU A 50 3.64 3.40 11.91
N ASP A 51 4.56 3.12 11.00
CA ASP A 51 5.27 4.16 10.25
C ASP A 51 4.59 4.30 8.89
N TRP A 52 4.15 5.51 8.54
CA TRP A 52 3.70 5.79 7.18
C TRP A 52 4.92 5.80 6.25
N VAL A 53 4.82 5.06 5.14
CA VAL A 53 5.92 4.86 4.18
C VAL A 53 5.71 5.72 2.94
N TYR A 54 4.54 5.61 2.32
CA TYR A 54 4.24 6.24 1.04
C TYR A 54 2.76 6.65 0.98
N LYS A 55 2.49 7.82 0.42
CA LYS A 55 1.16 8.27 0.02
C LYS A 55 1.16 8.44 -1.49
N GLU A 56 0.04 8.10 -2.13
CA GLU A 56 -0.17 8.45 -3.53
C GLU A 56 0.26 9.89 -3.87
N GLY A 57 0.79 10.08 -5.08
CA GLY A 57 1.32 11.37 -5.51
C GLY A 57 2.75 11.67 -5.03
N ASP A 58 3.59 10.64 -4.90
CA ASP A 58 5.04 10.78 -4.66
C ASP A 58 5.42 11.41 -3.31
N ALA A 59 4.59 11.21 -2.29
CA ALA A 59 4.84 11.71 -0.94
C ALA A 59 5.31 10.58 0.00
N TYR A 60 6.40 10.83 0.72
CA TYR A 60 7.11 9.82 1.50
C TYR A 60 7.16 10.18 2.98
N GLY A 61 7.06 9.16 3.83
CA GLY A 61 7.45 9.29 5.23
C GLY A 61 8.96 9.52 5.35
N GLU A 62 9.39 9.99 6.52
CA GLU A 62 10.79 10.28 6.80
C GLU A 62 11.68 9.03 6.59
N GLY A 63 12.73 9.17 5.76
CA GLY A 63 13.69 8.09 5.48
C GLY A 63 13.25 7.01 4.50
N PHE A 64 12.08 7.12 3.84
CA PHE A 64 11.59 6.11 2.89
C PHE A 64 11.81 6.45 1.41
N LYS A 65 12.04 7.72 1.07
CA LYS A 65 12.08 8.20 -0.32
C LYS A 65 13.07 7.46 -1.23
N ASP A 66 14.24 7.10 -0.70
CA ASP A 66 15.31 6.50 -1.52
C ASP A 66 15.17 4.98 -1.69
N ARG A 67 14.25 4.33 -0.97
CA ARG A 67 14.13 2.85 -0.94
C ARG A 67 12.79 2.32 -1.44
N PHE A 68 11.77 3.15 -1.55
CA PHE A 68 10.41 2.73 -1.88
C PHE A 68 9.88 3.54 -3.06
N LYS A 69 9.00 2.92 -3.87
CA LYS A 69 8.31 3.60 -4.96
C LYS A 69 6.93 2.99 -5.15
N GLY A 70 5.90 3.79 -4.89
CA GLY A 70 4.52 3.35 -5.10
C GLY A 70 3.87 3.92 -6.35
N SER A 71 2.80 3.27 -6.80
CA SER A 71 1.97 3.73 -7.91
C SER A 71 0.50 3.41 -7.64
N LEU A 72 -0.38 4.35 -7.92
CA LEU A 72 -1.82 4.14 -7.88
C LEU A 72 -2.37 4.05 -9.29
N ASP A 73 -2.97 2.90 -9.61
CA ASP A 73 -3.78 2.67 -10.79
C ASP A 73 -5.25 2.56 -10.36
N SER A 74 -5.92 3.69 -10.29
CA SER A 74 -7.32 3.76 -9.87
C SER A 74 -8.27 3.11 -10.87
N SER A 75 -7.88 2.98 -12.15
CA SER A 75 -8.68 2.29 -13.17
C SER A 75 -8.78 0.79 -12.88
N GLN A 76 -7.79 0.24 -12.19
CA GLN A 76 -7.73 -1.16 -11.78
C GLN A 76 -7.91 -1.35 -10.27
N ASN A 77 -8.23 -0.28 -9.52
CA ASN A 77 -8.25 -0.29 -8.05
C ASN A 77 -7.01 -0.97 -7.46
N ARG A 78 -5.83 -0.63 -7.99
CA ARG A 78 -4.56 -1.25 -7.63
C ARG A 78 -3.58 -0.21 -7.13
N PHE A 79 -3.02 -0.45 -5.95
CA PHE A 79 -1.99 0.39 -5.34
C PHE A 79 -0.74 -0.43 -5.01
N THR A 80 0.41 -0.07 -5.58
CA THR A 80 1.68 -0.78 -5.39
C THR A 80 2.66 0.01 -4.53
N LEU A 81 3.62 -0.70 -3.93
CA LEU A 81 4.80 -0.16 -3.23
C LEU A 81 6.05 -0.95 -3.58
#